data_AF-A0A9P6D5I9-F1
#
_entry.id   AF-A0A9P6D5I9-F1
#
_cell.length_a   1.000
_cell.length_b   1.000
_cell.length_c   1.000
_cell.angle_alpha   90.00
_cell.angle_beta   90.00
_cell.angle_gamma   90.00
#
_symmetry.space_group_name_H-M   'P 1'
#
loop_
_entity.id
_entity.type
_entity.pdbx_description
1 polymer ?
#
loop_
_entity_poly.entity_id
_entity_poly.type
_entity_poly.pdbx_seq_one_letter_code
_entity_poly.pdbx_strand_id
1 'polypeptide(L)'
;QNTLSNRQRRWLDYLARFTFDITYVKGELNKVADCLSRYYESDTPADKYKPYEFVNADVRIDKEGDDLPLPRYKEVFENNDYIRAMDEIPVRRSNRLR
;
A
#
# COMPACT_ATOMS: atom_id res chain seq x y z
N GLN A 1 12.49 26.61 -2.78
CA GLN A 1 12.39 25.22 -2.29
C GLN A 1 10.94 24.77 -2.49
N ASN A 2 10.71 23.72 -3.28
CA ASN A 2 9.36 23.23 -3.56
C ASN A 2 8.83 22.55 -2.29
N THR A 3 7.73 23.06 -1.72
CA THR A 3 7.15 22.50 -0.49
C THR A 3 6.49 21.16 -0.82
N LEU A 4 7.12 20.07 -0.40
CA LEU A 4 6.55 18.71 -0.50
C LEU A 4 5.19 18.66 0.21
N SER A 5 4.23 17.96 -0.38
CA SER A 5 2.96 17.69 0.30
C SER A 5 3.18 16.80 1.52
N ASN A 6 2.28 16.85 2.50
CA ASN A 6 2.39 16.01 3.70
C ASN A 6 2.48 14.52 3.36
N ARG A 7 1.68 14.06 2.39
CA ARG A 7 1.77 12.70 1.84
C ARG A 7 3.17 12.40 1.30
N GLN A 8 3.73 13.27 0.46
CA GLN A 8 5.09 13.10 -0.07
C GLN A 8 6.14 13.02 1.04
N ARG A 9 6.04 13.86 2.08
CA ARG A 9 6.94 13.86 3.23
C ARG A 9 6.89 12.53 3.99
N ARG A 10 5.71 11.97 4.23
CA ARG A 10 5.55 10.67 4.91
C ARG A 10 6.12 9.51 4.10
N TRP A 11 5.92 9.53 2.78
CA TRP A 11 6.53 8.55 1.89
C TRP A 11 8.06 8.64 1.88
N LEU A 12 8.62 9.85 1.90
CA LEU A 12 10.07 10.03 2.03
C LEU A 12 10.61 9.52 3.37
N ASP A 13 9.93 9.80 4.49
CA ASP A 13 10.31 9.26 5.80
C ASP A 13 10.29 7.72 5.82
N TYR A 14 9.27 7.12 5.22
CA TYR A 14 9.18 5.66 5.12
C TYR A 14 10.29 5.08 4.24
N LEU A 15 10.54 5.66 3.07
CA LEU A 15 11.58 5.21 2.15
C LEU A 15 12.99 5.37 2.73
N ALA A 16 13.23 6.43 3.52
CA ALA A 16 14.51 6.69 4.17
C ALA A 16 14.97 5.57 5.14
N ARG A 17 14.08 4.65 5.51
CA ARG A 17 14.38 3.46 6.33
C ARG A 17 15.13 2.37 5.55
N PHE A 18 15.15 2.48 4.23
CA PHE A 18 15.80 1.52 3.35
C PHE A 18 17.02 2.16 2.69
N THR A 19 18.07 1.37 2.49
CA THR A 19 19.18 1.73 1.61
C THR A 19 18.85 1.29 0.19
N PHE A 20 18.57 2.23 -0.70
CA PHE A 20 18.19 1.95 -2.08
C PHE A 20 18.73 3.01 -3.04
N ASP A 21 18.87 2.61 -4.31
CA ASP A 21 19.21 3.49 -5.42
C ASP A 21 18.08 3.45 -6.46
N ILE A 22 17.73 4.62 -7.02
CA ILE A 22 16.71 4.71 -8.07
C ILE A 22 17.39 4.53 -9.43
N THR A 23 17.11 3.41 -10.10
CA THR A 23 17.64 3.12 -11.44
C THR A 23 16.51 3.06 -12.47
N TYR A 24 16.74 3.66 -13.63
CA TYR A 24 15.82 3.53 -14.76
C TYR A 24 15.87 2.12 -15.35
N VAL A 25 14.69 1.53 -15.56
CA VAL A 25 14.52 0.24 -16.26
C VAL A 25 13.68 0.48 -17.51
N LYS A 26 14.23 0.14 -18.68
CA LYS A 26 13.49 0.25 -19.95
C LYS A 26 12.27 -0.69 -19.91
N GLY A 27 11.13 -0.24 -20.46
CA GLY A 27 9.88 -1.00 -20.42
C GLY A 27 9.98 -2.44 -20.94
N GLU A 28 10.76 -2.67 -22.00
CA GLU A 28 11.02 -4.02 -22.55
C GLU A 28 11.68 -4.98 -21.53
N LEU A 29 12.39 -4.44 -20.53
CA LEU A 29 13.03 -5.18 -19.45
C LEU A 29 12.17 -5.24 -18.18
N ASN A 30 11.14 -4.40 -18.06
CA ASN A 30 10.27 -4.31 -16.88
C ASN A 30 9.06 -5.27 -16.94
N LYS A 31 9.18 -6.39 -17.66
CA LYS A 31 8.05 -7.28 -17.97
C LYS A 31 7.31 -7.78 -16.74
N VAL A 32 8.05 -8.18 -15.69
CA VAL A 32 7.44 -8.74 -14.48
C VAL A 32 6.60 -7.70 -13.75
N ALA A 33 7.14 -6.49 -13.54
CA ALA A 33 6.39 -5.43 -12.89
C ALA A 33 5.23 -4.93 -13.76
N ASP A 34 5.40 -4.86 -15.08
CA ASP A 34 4.33 -4.51 -16.02
C ASP A 34 3.17 -5.53 -15.95
N CYS A 35 3.46 -6.83 -16.06
CA CYS A 35 2.45 -7.89 -15.93
C CYS A 35 1.72 -7.86 -14.58
N LEU A 36 2.43 -7.64 -13.48
CA LEU A 36 1.80 -7.54 -12.15
C LEU A 36 0.95 -6.28 -12.01
N SER A 37 1.38 -5.15 -12.59
CA SER A 37 0.60 -3.91 -12.53
C SER A 37 -0.71 -3.99 -13.33
N ARG A 38 -0.77 -4.87 -14.34
CA ARG A 38 -1.95 -5.13 -15.18
C ARG A 38 -2.82 -6.28 -14.69
N TYR A 39 -2.46 -6.93 -13.58
CA TYR A 39 -3.17 -8.12 -13.11
C TYR A 39 -4.68 -7.89 -12.93
N TYR A 40 -5.06 -6.66 -12.57
CA TYR A 40 -6.42 -6.21 -12.33
C TYR A 40 -7.03 -5.41 -13.50
N GLU A 41 -6.35 -5.32 -14.65
CA GLU A 41 -6.80 -4.52 -15.81
C GLU A 41 -8.06 -5.13 -16.46
N SER A 42 -8.21 -6.45 -16.38
CA SER A 42 -9.38 -7.19 -16.88
C SER A 42 -10.54 -7.28 -15.90
N ASP A 43 -10.43 -6.64 -14.74
CA ASP A 43 -11.44 -6.76 -13.68
C ASP A 43 -12.75 -6.11 -14.08
N THR A 44 -13.82 -6.80 -13.75
CA THR A 44 -15.17 -6.25 -13.79
C THR A 44 -15.53 -5.66 -12.42
N PRO A 45 -16.47 -4.71 -12.35
CA PRO A 45 -16.96 -4.19 -11.07
C PRO A 45 -17.58 -5.24 -10.13
N ALA A 46 -17.84 -6.46 -10.63
CA ALA A 46 -18.36 -7.58 -9.85
C ALA A 46 -17.25 -8.41 -9.20
N ASP A 47 -16.00 -8.28 -9.66
CA ASP A 47 -14.86 -9.04 -9.13
C ASP A 47 -14.49 -8.52 -7.74
N LYS A 48 -14.51 -9.43 -6.76
CA LYS A 48 -14.20 -9.14 -5.36
C LYS A 48 -12.91 -9.83 -4.98
N TYR A 49 -11.92 -9.01 -4.63
CA TYR A 49 -10.64 -9.49 -4.15
C TYR A 49 -10.64 -9.59 -2.64
N LYS A 50 -9.77 -10.45 -2.12
CA LYS A 50 -9.60 -10.54 -0.68
C LYS A 50 -8.83 -9.30 -0.20
N PRO A 51 -9.16 -8.71 0.94
CA PRO A 51 -8.54 -7.44 1.37
C PRO A 51 -7.02 -7.49 1.50
N TYR A 52 -6.45 -8.66 1.80
CA TYR A 52 -4.99 -8.86 1.91
C TYR A 52 -4.27 -9.01 0.57
N GLU A 53 -5.01 -9.08 -0.53
CA GLU A 53 -4.48 -9.13 -1.89
C GLU A 53 -3.95 -7.75 -2.33
N PHE A 54 -4.45 -6.69 -1.69
CA PHE A 54 -3.98 -5.32 -1.87
C PHE A 54 -3.14 -4.86 -0.68
N VAL A 55 -1.92 -4.40 -0.94
CA VAL A 55 -1.12 -3.68 0.05
C VAL A 55 -1.44 -2.20 -0.07
N ASN A 56 -2.31 -1.67 0.80
CA ASN A 56 -2.56 -0.23 0.85
C ASN A 56 -1.50 0.46 1.72
N ALA A 57 -0.43 0.92 1.07
CA ALA A 57 0.67 1.57 1.77
C ALA A 57 0.27 2.89 2.43
N ASP A 58 -0.73 3.62 1.89
CA ASP A 58 -1.24 4.82 2.54
C ASP A 58 -1.85 4.46 3.91
N VAL A 59 -2.65 3.40 4.03
CA VAL A 59 -3.22 2.97 5.34
C VAL A 59 -2.14 2.55 6.33
N ARG A 60 -1.07 1.91 5.84
CA ARG A 60 0.03 1.43 6.69
C ARG A 60 0.89 2.58 7.22
N ILE A 61 1.08 3.63 6.42
CA ILE A 61 1.87 4.82 6.75
C ILE A 61 1.00 5.89 7.44
N ASP A 62 -0.31 5.89 7.16
CA ASP A 62 -1.33 6.85 7.60
C ASP A 62 -2.57 6.14 8.15
N LYS A 63 -2.48 5.67 9.39
CA LYS A 63 -3.59 4.90 9.96
C LYS A 63 -4.87 5.73 10.13
N GLU A 64 -4.72 7.03 10.34
CA GLU A 64 -5.80 7.97 10.62
C GLU A 64 -6.29 8.65 9.34
N GLY A 65 -5.42 8.76 8.33
CA GLY A 65 -5.78 9.24 7.00
C GLY A 65 -5.80 10.76 6.87
N ASP A 66 -5.19 11.47 7.81
CA ASP A 66 -5.31 12.92 7.98
C ASP A 66 -4.79 13.73 6.79
N ASP A 67 -3.81 13.21 6.03
CA ASP A 67 -3.35 13.88 4.80
C ASP A 67 -3.74 13.16 3.51
N LEU A 68 -4.73 12.26 3.57
CA LEU A 68 -5.33 11.70 2.36
C LEU A 68 -6.34 12.69 1.77
N PRO A 69 -6.31 12.94 0.46
CA PRO A 69 -7.35 13.74 -0.18
C PRO A 69 -8.70 13.01 -0.06
N LEU A 70 -9.78 13.77 0.12
CA LEU A 70 -11.12 13.23 0.39
C LEU A 70 -11.54 12.05 -0.51
N PRO A 71 -11.34 12.06 -1.84
CA PRO A 71 -11.69 10.92 -2.69
C PRO A 71 -10.94 9.64 -2.31
N ARG A 72 -9.67 9.77 -1.94
CA ARG A 72 -8.82 8.65 -1.51
C ARG A 72 -9.20 8.19 -0.10
N TYR A 73 -9.49 9.11 0.81
CA TYR A 73 -9.99 8.75 2.14
C TYR A 73 -11.26 7.87 2.04
N LYS A 74 -12.22 8.25 1.19
CA LYS A 74 -13.44 7.46 0.96
C LYS A 74 -13.15 6.08 0.38
N GLU A 75 -12.34 6.01 -0.67
CA GLU A 75 -11.94 4.73 -1.28
C GLU A 75 -11.29 3.78 -0.26
N VAL A 76 -10.53 4.33 0.68
CA VAL A 76 -9.69 3.57 1.60
C VAL A 76 -10.42 3.20 2.89
N PHE A 77 -11.18 4.13 3.48
CA PHE A 77 -11.80 3.95 4.79
C PHE A 77 -13.30 3.66 4.73
N GLU A 78 -14.03 4.19 3.75
CA GLU A 78 -15.47 3.92 3.61
C GLU A 78 -15.73 2.58 2.91
N ASN A 79 -14.81 2.11 2.06
CA ASN A 79 -14.95 0.83 1.35
C ASN A 79 -14.17 -0.34 1.99
N ASN A 80 -13.39 -0.12 3.06
CA ASN A 80 -12.45 -1.14 3.57
C ASN A 80 -12.45 -1.28 5.10
N ASP A 81 -13.48 -1.96 5.63
CA ASP A 81 -13.62 -2.30 7.06
C ASP A 81 -12.55 -3.29 7.58
N TYR A 82 -11.79 -3.94 6.69
CA TYR A 82 -11.01 -5.15 7.02
C TYR A 82 -9.52 -4.92 7.33
N ILE A 83 -8.90 -3.83 6.85
CA ILE A 83 -7.48 -3.54 7.14
C ILE A 83 -7.28 -3.27 8.63
N ARG A 84 -8.24 -2.57 9.25
CA ARG A 84 -8.27 -2.33 10.69
C ARG A 84 -8.35 -3.63 11.49
N ALA A 85 -9.16 -4.59 11.02
CA ALA A 85 -9.32 -5.90 11.65
C ALA A 85 -8.07 -6.80 11.53
N MET A 86 -7.22 -6.61 10.50
CA MET A 86 -5.96 -7.36 10.34
C MET A 86 -4.88 -6.92 11.34
N ASP A 87 -4.80 -5.63 11.67
CA ASP A 87 -3.91 -5.09 12.71
C ASP A 87 -4.31 -5.57 14.12
N GLU A 88 -5.59 -5.94 14.31
CA GLU A 88 -6.13 -6.46 15.57
C GLU A 88 -5.90 -7.97 15.77
N ILE A 89 -5.44 -8.71 14.75
CA ILE A 89 -5.09 -10.13 14.93
C ILE A 89 -3.77 -10.18 15.70
N PRO A 90 -3.76 -10.65 16.97
CA PRO A 90 -2.51 -10.78 17.69
C PRO A 90 -1.65 -11.80 16.95
N VAL A 91 -0.47 -11.34 16.50
CA VAL A 91 0.62 -12.19 16.03
C VAL A 91 0.76 -13.31 17.06
N ARG A 92 0.29 -14.51 16.73
CA ARG A 92 0.50 -15.71 17.53
C ARG A 92 2.01 -15.88 17.61
N ARG A 93 2.62 -15.36 18.67
CA ARG A 93 4.02 -15.59 18.99
C ARG A 93 4.16 -17.10 19.03
N SER A 94 4.89 -17.64 18.07
CA SER A 94 5.23 -19.04 18.03
C SER A 94 6.01 -19.35 19.30
N ASN A 95 5.36 -20.03 20.25
CA ASN A 95 6.07 -20.66 21.35
C ASN A 95 6.93 -21.77 20.74
N ARG A 96 8.19 -21.43 20.47
CA ARG A 96 9.23 -22.41 20.19
C ARG A 96 9.33 -23.29 21.44
N LEU A 97 8.87 -24.53 21.33
CA LEU A 97 8.97 -25.57 22.36
C LEU A 97 10.41 -25.65 22.85
N ARG A 98 10.58 -25.59 24.18
CA ARG A 98 11.82 -25.93 24.88
C ARG A 98 11.99 -27.44 24.95
#